data_AF-A0A9D4H4X0-F1
#
_entry.id   AF-A0A9D4H4X0-F1
#
_cell.length_a   1.000
_cell.length_b   1.000
_cell.length_c   1.000
_cell.angle_alpha   90.00
_cell.angle_beta   90.00
_cell.angle_gamma   90.00
#
_symmetry.space_group_name_H-M   'P 1'
#
loop_
_entity.id
_entity.type
_entity.pdbx_description
1 polymer ?
#
loop_
_entity_poly.entity_id
_entity_poly.type
_entity_poly.pdbx_seq_one_letter_code
_entity_poly.pdbx_strand_id
1 'polypeptide(L)'
;MQPRKQTVAGCATGLIIQALTKDRYSKCVVFRTTIRGKSASYFVNTYLEYCLHRFSEHVLTLLLTVTAHLSITCPSQCQSCASGRVRCPGVGLTKVPSAFPQDTISVDLTQNNIQELDALPSLADLQSFRISMNKLDVIKGGVFENTPNLMSLDLSMNTIKKVYKHGFKELSQLMTISLNGNQLKEVALIFQNTPMITSVRLGNNEIAEIDDEAFKNNTMIKMIDLSNNQISRIHSNCLQKS
;
A
#
# COMPACT_ATOMS: atom_id res chain seq x y z
N MET A 1 -6.76 3.98 -55.31
CA MET A 1 -6.14 2.88 -54.54
C MET A 1 -6.55 3.02 -53.08
N GLN A 2 -7.41 2.14 -52.57
CA GLN A 2 -7.83 2.15 -51.17
C GLN A 2 -6.69 1.66 -50.26
N PRO A 3 -6.46 2.27 -49.07
CA PRO A 3 -5.41 1.83 -48.17
C PRO A 3 -5.83 0.55 -47.43
N ARG A 4 -5.01 -0.51 -47.52
CA ARG A 4 -5.15 -1.71 -46.70
C ARG A 4 -4.83 -1.38 -45.25
N LYS A 5 -5.79 -1.59 -44.35
CA LYS A 5 -5.55 -1.64 -42.89
C LYS A 5 -4.72 -2.90 -42.60
N GLN A 6 -3.53 -2.74 -42.02
CA GLN A 6 -2.79 -3.86 -41.44
C GLN A 6 -3.07 -3.89 -39.94
N THR A 7 -3.80 -4.91 -39.50
CA THR A 7 -4.04 -5.21 -38.09
C THR A 7 -3.00 -6.24 -37.66
N VAL A 8 -2.11 -5.88 -36.74
CA VAL A 8 -1.22 -6.86 -36.09
C VAL A 8 -1.86 -7.24 -34.77
N ALA A 9 -2.39 -8.46 -34.69
CA ALA A 9 -2.96 -9.01 -33.47
C ALA A 9 -1.86 -9.78 -32.72
N GLY A 10 -1.36 -9.22 -31.62
CA GLY A 10 -0.57 -9.97 -30.65
C GLY A 10 -1.49 -10.65 -29.65
N CYS A 11 -1.53 -11.98 -29.63
CA CYS A 11 -2.27 -12.74 -28.62
C CYS A 11 -1.52 -12.73 -27.28
N ALA A 12 -2.12 -12.13 -26.24
CA ALA A 12 -2.17 -12.66 -24.85
C ALA A 12 -2.76 -11.65 -23.84
N THR A 13 -2.84 -10.36 -24.16
CA THR A 13 -3.52 -9.36 -23.33
C THR A 13 -4.33 -8.47 -24.27
N GLY A 14 -5.53 -8.03 -23.86
CA GLY A 14 -6.49 -7.29 -24.70
C GLY A 14 -6.05 -5.89 -25.15
N LEU A 15 -4.83 -5.78 -25.69
CA LEU A 15 -4.24 -4.59 -26.26
C LEU A 15 -4.55 -4.58 -27.77
N ILE A 16 -5.34 -3.60 -28.22
CA ILE A 16 -5.52 -3.35 -29.66
C ILE A 16 -4.75 -2.09 -30.00
N ILE A 17 -3.68 -2.23 -30.77
CA ILE A 17 -2.93 -1.11 -31.34
C ILE A 17 -3.45 -0.91 -32.78
N GLN A 18 -4.13 0.20 -33.04
CA GLN A 18 -4.52 0.59 -34.40
C GLN A 18 -3.62 1.72 -34.89
N ALA A 19 -2.85 1.47 -35.95
CA ALA A 19 -2.12 2.51 -36.66
C ALA A 19 -3.10 3.31 -37.54
N LEU A 20 -3.21 4.61 -37.30
CA LEU A 20 -3.99 5.53 -38.15
C LEU A 20 -3.04 6.20 -39.16
N THR A 21 -3.34 5.95 -40.44
CA THR A 21 -2.81 6.49 -41.71
C THR A 21 -1.61 7.45 -41.71
N LYS A 22 -0.71 7.19 -42.67
CA LYS A 22 0.32 8.10 -43.21
C LYS A 22 -0.34 9.34 -43.83
N ASP A 23 -0.06 10.53 -43.31
CA ASP A 23 -0.29 11.77 -44.04
C ASP A 23 0.97 12.14 -44.85
N ARG A 24 0.81 12.67 -46.07
CA ARG A 24 1.92 12.85 -47.02
C ARG A 24 2.86 14.02 -46.70
N TYR A 25 2.62 14.76 -45.62
CA TYR A 25 3.44 15.92 -45.25
C TYR A 25 3.89 16.00 -43.78
N SER A 26 3.52 15.02 -42.93
CA SER A 26 3.91 15.00 -41.51
C SER A 26 4.47 13.63 -41.13
N LYS A 27 5.78 13.52 -40.90
CA LYS A 27 6.48 12.29 -40.45
C LYS A 27 6.26 12.01 -38.95
N CYS A 28 5.02 12.05 -38.51
CA CYS A 28 4.64 11.77 -37.13
C CYS A 28 3.67 10.57 -37.13
N VAL A 29 3.92 9.56 -36.28
CA VAL A 29 3.04 8.40 -36.09
C VAL A 29 2.24 8.63 -34.82
N VAL A 30 0.92 8.63 -34.94
CA VAL A 30 0.01 8.74 -33.78
C VAL A 30 -0.37 7.34 -33.32
N PHE A 31 0.04 6.97 -32.12
CA PHE A 31 -0.39 5.72 -31.50
C PHE A 31 -1.67 5.95 -30.70
N ARG A 32 -2.68 5.12 -30.94
CA ARG A 32 -3.90 5.07 -30.13
C ARG A 32 -3.96 3.73 -29.42
N THR A 33 -3.73 3.73 -28.11
CA THR A 33 -3.86 2.54 -27.27
C THR A 33 -5.24 2.50 -26.66
N THR A 34 -6.01 1.43 -26.90
CA THR A 34 -7.29 1.20 -26.23
C THR A 34 -7.16 -0.01 -25.31
N ILE A 35 -7.36 0.17 -24.00
CA ILE A 35 -7.36 -0.91 -23.02
C ILE A 35 -8.82 -1.21 -22.66
N ARG A 36 -9.32 -2.41 -22.98
CA ARG A 36 -10.68 -2.85 -22.58
C ARG A 36 -10.61 -3.74 -21.34
N GLY A 37 -10.99 -3.18 -20.19
CA GLY A 37 -11.24 -3.93 -18.94
C GLY A 37 -12.72 -4.28 -18.76
N LYS A 38 -13.03 -5.43 -18.16
CA LYS A 38 -14.40 -6.02 -18.11
C LYS A 38 -15.40 -5.34 -17.15
N SER A 39 -15.07 -4.28 -16.41
CA SER A 39 -16.07 -3.62 -15.53
C SER A 39 -15.92 -2.12 -15.28
N ALA A 40 -15.07 -1.41 -16.03
CA ALA A 40 -15.11 0.05 -16.14
C ALA A 40 -14.22 0.49 -17.32
N SER A 41 -14.76 1.29 -18.22
CA SER A 41 -14.01 1.86 -19.34
C SER A 41 -13.10 2.98 -18.82
N TYR A 42 -11.83 2.67 -18.55
CA TYR A 42 -10.82 3.71 -18.41
C TYR A 42 -10.43 4.18 -19.82
N PHE A 43 -10.85 5.38 -20.19
CA PHE A 43 -10.31 6.07 -21.36
C PHE A 43 -9.09 6.87 -20.93
N VAL A 44 -7.90 6.33 -21.15
CA VAL A 44 -6.69 7.15 -21.15
C VAL A 44 -6.41 7.51 -22.61
N ASN A 45 -6.78 8.73 -23.01
CA ASN A 45 -6.29 9.30 -24.25
C ASN A 45 -4.90 9.89 -23.98
N THR A 46 -3.86 9.06 -24.10
CA THR A 46 -2.50 9.59 -24.16
C THR A 46 -2.17 9.88 -25.61
N TYR A 47 -2.09 11.16 -25.97
CA TYR A 47 -1.54 11.57 -27.26
C TYR A 47 -0.04 11.75 -27.08
N LEU A 48 0.77 10.88 -27.69
CA LEU A 48 2.19 11.16 -27.90
C LEU A 48 2.41 11.40 -29.38
N GLU A 49 2.75 12.64 -29.72
CA GLU A 49 3.30 12.99 -31.03
C GLU A 49 4.82 12.78 -30.99
N TYR A 50 5.31 11.83 -31.77
CA TYR A 50 6.75 11.67 -32.00
C TYR A 50 7.07 11.82 -33.48
N CYS A 51 7.91 12.81 -33.80
CA CYS A 51 8.44 12.98 -35.14
C CYS A 51 9.81 12.27 -35.24
N LEU A 52 9.82 11.17 -35.99
CA LEU A 52 10.94 10.23 -36.14
C LEU A 52 11.97 10.75 -37.14
N HIS A 53 12.91 11.61 -36.71
CA HIS A 53 14.07 11.88 -37.56
C HIS A 53 15.44 12.01 -36.89
N ARG A 54 15.59 11.76 -35.58
CA ARG A 54 16.91 11.96 -34.95
C ARG A 54 17.24 11.11 -33.72
N PHE A 55 16.72 9.90 -33.61
CA PHE A 55 17.05 9.03 -32.47
C PHE A 55 17.58 7.69 -32.96
N SER A 56 18.76 7.30 -32.46
CA SER A 56 19.39 6.01 -32.78
C SER A 56 18.57 4.86 -32.20
N GLU A 57 18.73 3.65 -32.75
CA GLU A 57 18.10 2.39 -32.26
C GLU A 57 18.15 2.29 -30.72
N HIS A 58 19.26 2.73 -30.10
CA HIS A 58 19.42 2.76 -28.64
C HIS A 58 18.41 3.63 -27.90
N VAL A 59 18.01 4.77 -28.45
CA VAL A 59 17.01 5.67 -27.84
C VAL A 59 15.59 5.10 -27.99
N LEU A 60 15.31 4.33 -29.05
CA LEU A 60 14.04 3.63 -29.20
C LEU A 60 13.91 2.49 -28.18
N THR A 61 14.96 1.69 -27.97
CA THR A 61 15.00 0.72 -26.86
C THR A 61 14.92 1.42 -25.50
N LEU A 62 15.60 2.55 -25.31
CA LEU A 62 15.53 3.33 -24.07
C LEU A 62 14.11 3.84 -23.81
N LEU A 63 13.40 4.36 -24.82
CA LEU A 63 12.00 4.81 -24.73
C LEU A 63 11.03 3.64 -24.46
N LEU A 64 11.27 2.46 -25.04
CA LEU A 64 10.49 1.25 -24.76
C LEU A 64 10.76 0.73 -23.34
N THR A 65 11.98 0.84 -22.82
CA THR A 65 12.28 0.52 -21.41
C THR A 65 11.75 1.57 -20.43
N VAL A 66 11.79 2.86 -20.79
CA VAL A 66 11.25 3.96 -19.98
C VAL A 66 9.71 3.88 -19.89
N THR A 67 9.03 3.47 -20.97
CA THR A 67 7.59 3.18 -20.93
C THR A 67 7.26 1.89 -20.17
N ALA A 68 8.16 0.88 -20.19
CA ALA A 68 8.04 -0.33 -19.38
C ALA A 68 8.33 -0.11 -17.88
N HIS A 69 9.09 0.92 -17.50
CA HIS A 69 9.37 1.25 -16.09
C HIS A 69 8.26 2.06 -15.40
N LEU A 70 7.28 2.55 -16.16
CA LEU A 70 6.15 3.36 -15.66
C LEU A 70 4.81 2.61 -15.61
N SER A 71 4.83 1.28 -15.67
CA SER A 71 3.62 0.45 -15.62
C SER A 71 3.64 -0.58 -14.51
N ILE A 72 3.92 -0.14 -13.28
CA ILE A 72 3.49 -0.95 -12.12
C ILE A 72 1.97 -0.84 -12.04
N THR A 73 1.33 -1.93 -12.45
CA THR A 73 -0.10 -2.05 -12.60
C THR A 73 -0.76 -2.27 -11.25
N CYS A 74 -1.97 -1.76 -11.11
CA CYS A 74 -2.83 -2.07 -9.98
C CYS A 74 -2.89 -3.60 -9.77
N PRO A 75 -2.78 -4.12 -8.54
CA PRO A 75 -2.89 -5.56 -8.34
C PRO A 75 -4.23 -6.05 -8.90
N SER A 76 -4.19 -7.13 -9.69
CA SER A 76 -5.33 -7.54 -10.53
C SER A 76 -6.63 -7.84 -9.78
N GLN A 77 -6.53 -8.22 -8.52
CA GLN A 77 -7.64 -8.55 -7.64
C GLN A 77 -8.25 -7.29 -6.99
N CYS A 78 -7.55 -6.17 -7.02
CA CYS A 78 -7.99 -4.93 -6.41
C CYS A 78 -9.07 -4.24 -7.25
N GLN A 79 -9.98 -3.57 -6.57
CA GLN A 79 -11.12 -2.90 -7.19
C GLN A 79 -10.70 -1.61 -7.89
N SER A 80 -9.75 -0.87 -7.31
CA SER A 80 -9.23 0.36 -7.90
C SER A 80 -7.85 0.75 -7.38
N CYS A 81 -7.10 1.43 -8.25
CA CYS A 81 -5.88 2.16 -7.89
C CYS A 81 -5.96 3.54 -8.54
N ALA A 82 -6.49 4.52 -7.81
CA ALA A 82 -6.74 5.87 -8.34
C ALA A 82 -6.28 6.92 -7.33
N SER A 83 -5.62 7.96 -7.82
CA SER A 83 -5.14 9.09 -7.00
C SER A 83 -4.27 8.65 -5.82
N GLY A 84 -3.32 7.74 -6.06
CA GLY A 84 -2.44 7.17 -5.02
C GLY A 84 -3.16 6.29 -3.99
N ARG A 85 -4.41 5.87 -4.23
CA ARG A 85 -5.19 5.01 -3.32
C ARG A 85 -5.45 3.66 -3.96
N VAL A 86 -4.98 2.60 -3.31
CA VAL A 86 -5.21 1.22 -3.70
C VAL A 86 -6.30 0.62 -2.82
N ARG A 87 -7.37 0.12 -3.45
CA ARG A 87 -8.53 -0.49 -2.78
C ARG A 87 -8.66 -1.96 -3.15
N CYS A 88 -8.43 -2.84 -2.18
CA CYS A 88 -8.60 -4.28 -2.29
C CYS A 88 -9.40 -4.92 -1.14
N PRO A 89 -10.46 -4.28 -0.57
CA PRO A 89 -11.20 -4.90 0.52
C PRO A 89 -12.03 -6.10 0.06
N GLY A 90 -12.04 -7.20 0.81
CA GLY A 90 -12.97 -8.30 0.54
C GLY A 90 -12.68 -9.14 -0.70
N VAL A 91 -11.50 -9.00 -1.31
CA VAL A 91 -11.17 -9.66 -2.60
C VAL A 91 -10.54 -11.05 -2.44
N GLY A 92 -10.47 -11.55 -1.20
CA GLY A 92 -10.01 -12.90 -0.88
C GLY A 92 -8.48 -13.05 -0.88
N LEU A 93 -7.72 -11.97 -0.70
CA LEU A 93 -6.27 -12.03 -0.62
C LEU A 93 -5.81 -12.90 0.55
N THR A 94 -4.84 -13.77 0.31
CA THR A 94 -4.18 -14.57 1.36
C THR A 94 -2.81 -14.03 1.73
N LYS A 95 -2.27 -13.10 0.91
CA LYS A 95 -1.02 -12.38 1.11
C LYS A 95 -1.15 -10.95 0.60
N VAL A 96 -0.29 -10.07 1.09
CA VAL A 96 -0.14 -8.72 0.51
C VAL A 96 0.42 -8.83 -0.91
N PRO A 97 -0.15 -8.14 -1.92
CA PRO A 97 0.43 -8.08 -3.25
C PRO A 97 1.88 -7.58 -3.25
N SER A 98 2.74 -8.16 -4.08
CA SER A 98 4.16 -7.81 -4.12
C SER A 98 4.47 -6.52 -4.88
N ALA A 99 3.48 -5.94 -5.57
CA ALA A 99 3.64 -4.75 -6.39
C ALA A 99 2.44 -3.81 -6.25
N PHE A 100 2.71 -2.52 -6.15
CA PHE A 100 1.73 -1.43 -6.13
C PHE A 100 2.27 -0.25 -6.95
N PRO A 101 1.39 0.64 -7.47
CA PRO A 101 1.83 1.89 -8.10
C PRO A 101 2.81 2.66 -7.19
N GLN A 102 3.85 3.28 -7.76
CA GLN A 102 4.91 3.93 -6.95
C GLN A 102 4.40 5.16 -6.20
N ASP A 103 3.40 5.86 -6.74
CA ASP A 103 2.73 7.01 -6.15
C ASP A 103 1.66 6.60 -5.11
N THR A 104 1.72 5.37 -4.59
CA THR A 104 0.74 4.87 -3.63
C THR A 104 0.93 5.54 -2.27
N ILE A 105 -0.07 6.31 -1.88
CA ILE A 105 -0.18 7.03 -0.61
C ILE A 105 -1.04 6.26 0.40
N SER A 106 -2.02 5.48 -0.09
CA SER A 106 -2.92 4.70 0.76
C SER A 106 -3.17 3.32 0.19
N VAL A 107 -3.16 2.31 1.06
CA VAL A 107 -3.52 0.94 0.72
C VAL A 107 -4.60 0.44 1.69
N ASP A 108 -5.68 -0.12 1.14
CA ASP A 108 -6.80 -0.72 1.88
C ASP A 108 -6.95 -2.20 1.50
N LEU A 109 -6.51 -3.09 2.40
CA LEU A 109 -6.60 -4.55 2.31
C LEU A 109 -7.59 -5.13 3.33
N THR A 110 -8.55 -4.33 3.78
CA THR A 110 -9.52 -4.70 4.82
C THR A 110 -10.34 -5.95 4.42
N GLN A 111 -10.79 -6.78 5.35
CA GLN A 111 -11.67 -7.93 5.06
C GLN A 111 -11.07 -8.97 4.09
N ASN A 112 -9.78 -9.29 4.23
CA ASN A 112 -9.15 -10.36 3.46
C ASN A 112 -8.81 -11.58 4.36
N ASN A 113 -8.10 -12.55 3.81
CA ASN A 113 -7.67 -13.78 4.51
C ASN A 113 -6.16 -13.80 4.76
N ILE A 114 -5.53 -12.63 4.93
CA ILE A 114 -4.09 -12.51 5.11
C ILE A 114 -3.72 -12.98 6.53
N GLN A 115 -2.85 -13.98 6.61
CA GLN A 115 -2.42 -14.60 7.88
C GLN A 115 -1.05 -14.13 8.34
N GLU A 116 -0.21 -13.71 7.40
CA GLU A 116 1.15 -13.27 7.65
C GLU A 116 1.41 -11.97 6.89
N LEU A 117 2.12 -11.06 7.55
CA LEU A 117 2.61 -9.84 6.95
C LEU A 117 4.09 -10.03 6.63
N ASP A 118 4.40 -10.22 5.35
CA ASP A 118 5.75 -10.16 4.82
C ASP A 118 6.23 -8.70 4.74
N ALA A 119 7.52 -8.50 4.47
CA ALA A 119 8.06 -7.17 4.21
C ALA A 119 7.27 -6.47 3.09
N LEU A 120 6.74 -5.29 3.38
CA LEU A 120 6.04 -4.50 2.38
C LEU A 120 7.01 -4.11 1.25
N PRO A 121 6.51 -4.05 0.00
CA PRO A 121 7.29 -3.50 -1.10
C PRO A 121 7.65 -2.04 -0.82
N SER A 122 8.64 -1.51 -1.54
CA SER A 122 9.05 -0.13 -1.41
C SER A 122 7.93 0.83 -1.79
N LEU A 123 7.33 1.46 -0.78
CA LEU A 123 6.25 2.43 -0.92
C LEU A 123 6.63 3.66 -0.09
N ALA A 124 7.57 4.43 -0.63
CA ALA A 124 8.13 5.60 0.04
C ALA A 124 7.07 6.65 0.39
N ASP A 125 6.02 6.77 -0.44
CA ASP A 125 4.94 7.76 -0.23
C ASP A 125 3.77 7.24 0.61
N LEU A 126 3.81 5.97 1.08
CA LEU A 126 2.70 5.36 1.81
C LEU A 126 2.51 6.04 3.17
N GLN A 127 1.34 6.66 3.34
CA GLN A 127 0.94 7.35 4.57
C GLN A 127 -0.16 6.61 5.34
N SER A 128 -0.98 5.80 4.66
CA SER A 128 -2.07 5.06 5.29
C SER A 128 -2.10 3.59 4.85
N PHE A 129 -2.07 2.69 5.81
CA PHE A 129 -2.17 1.24 5.57
C PHE A 129 -3.28 0.64 6.42
N ARG A 130 -4.30 0.08 5.77
CA ARG A 130 -5.39 -0.66 6.42
C ARG A 130 -5.32 -2.12 6.04
N ILE A 131 -5.24 -2.99 7.03
CA ILE A 131 -5.27 -4.45 6.88
C ILE A 131 -6.16 -5.05 7.99
N SER A 132 -7.18 -4.32 8.39
CA SER A 132 -8.13 -4.75 9.42
C SER A 132 -9.03 -5.89 8.91
N MET A 133 -9.66 -6.63 9.84
CA MET A 133 -10.53 -7.77 9.50
C MET A 133 -9.80 -8.84 8.65
N ASN A 134 -8.56 -9.16 9.03
CA ASN A 134 -7.76 -10.23 8.45
C ASN A 134 -7.49 -11.31 9.52
N LYS A 135 -6.46 -12.15 9.33
CA LYS A 135 -6.13 -13.28 10.22
C LYS A 135 -4.69 -13.19 10.72
N LEU A 136 -4.14 -11.97 10.84
CA LEU A 136 -2.77 -11.78 11.32
C LEU A 136 -2.66 -12.27 12.76
N ASP A 137 -1.65 -13.11 13.01
CA ASP A 137 -1.34 -13.72 14.32
C ASP A 137 -0.24 -12.95 15.07
N VAL A 138 0.75 -12.45 14.32
CA VAL A 138 1.91 -11.73 14.84
C VAL A 138 2.31 -10.59 13.92
N ILE A 139 2.97 -9.58 14.48
CA ILE A 139 3.72 -8.56 13.73
C ILE A 139 5.20 -8.81 13.96
N LYS A 140 5.92 -9.17 12.90
CA LYS A 140 7.37 -9.42 12.91
C LYS A 140 8.15 -8.12 12.73
N GLY A 141 9.41 -8.10 13.17
CA GLY A 141 10.32 -7.00 12.86
C GLY A 141 10.60 -6.89 11.36
N GLY A 142 10.81 -5.67 10.86
CA GLY A 142 11.19 -5.41 9.46
C GLY A 142 10.03 -5.38 8.46
N VAL A 143 8.80 -5.72 8.86
CA VAL A 143 7.66 -5.76 7.91
C VAL A 143 7.31 -4.38 7.32
N PHE A 144 7.67 -3.30 8.01
CA PHE A 144 7.46 -1.90 7.60
C PHE A 144 8.75 -1.18 7.21
N GLU A 145 9.85 -1.89 6.96
CA GLU A 145 11.16 -1.28 6.67
C GLU A 145 11.14 -0.37 5.44
N ASN A 146 10.31 -0.70 4.45
CA ASN A 146 10.22 0.06 3.19
C ASN A 146 9.03 1.06 3.15
N THR A 147 8.48 1.44 4.30
CA THR A 147 7.35 2.40 4.41
C THR A 147 7.64 3.49 5.45
N PRO A 148 8.68 4.32 5.25
CA PRO A 148 9.19 5.25 6.28
C PRO A 148 8.22 6.40 6.61
N ASN A 149 7.31 6.73 5.69
CA ASN A 149 6.37 7.85 5.82
C ASN A 149 4.97 7.42 6.32
N LEU A 150 4.83 6.20 6.86
CA LEU A 150 3.54 5.69 7.31
C LEU A 150 3.06 6.46 8.55
N MET A 151 1.90 7.12 8.43
CA MET A 151 1.31 7.96 9.48
C MET A 151 0.11 7.32 10.17
N SER A 152 -0.59 6.41 9.46
CA SER A 152 -1.79 5.74 9.96
C SER A 152 -1.78 4.26 9.65
N LEU A 153 -1.89 3.44 10.70
CA LEU A 153 -1.88 1.99 10.61
C LEU A 153 -3.12 1.39 11.28
N ASP A 154 -3.93 0.67 10.51
CA ASP A 154 -5.08 -0.07 11.01
C ASP A 154 -4.86 -1.58 10.91
N LEU A 155 -4.61 -2.19 12.08
CA LEU A 155 -4.43 -3.62 12.30
C LEU A 155 -5.62 -4.22 13.09
N SER A 156 -6.72 -3.48 13.23
CA SER A 156 -7.84 -3.89 14.06
C SER A 156 -8.55 -5.15 13.53
N MET A 157 -9.27 -5.83 14.41
CA MET A 157 -10.07 -7.01 14.06
C MET A 157 -9.23 -8.10 13.38
N ASN A 158 -8.04 -8.36 13.92
CA ASN A 158 -7.19 -9.50 13.53
C ASN A 158 -7.13 -10.49 14.72
N THR A 159 -6.15 -11.40 14.71
CA THR A 159 -5.90 -12.35 15.81
C THR A 159 -4.52 -12.12 16.41
N ILE A 160 -4.05 -10.87 16.45
CA ILE A 160 -2.68 -10.55 16.81
C ILE A 160 -2.48 -10.81 18.30
N LYS A 161 -1.61 -11.75 18.63
CA LYS A 161 -1.25 -12.11 20.01
C LYS A 161 0.02 -11.41 20.47
N LYS A 162 0.91 -11.09 19.53
CA LYS A 162 2.22 -10.53 19.83
C LYS A 162 2.74 -9.64 18.71
N VAL A 163 3.31 -8.50 19.12
CA VAL A 163 4.19 -7.69 18.28
C VAL A 163 5.62 -7.98 18.73
N TYR A 164 6.43 -8.55 17.85
CA TYR A 164 7.82 -8.88 18.16
C TYR A 164 8.68 -7.62 18.29
N LYS A 165 9.86 -7.79 18.89
CA LYS A 165 10.87 -6.73 18.99
C LYS A 165 11.09 -6.12 17.60
N HIS A 166 11.08 -4.79 17.54
CA HIS A 166 11.22 -4.02 16.31
C HIS A 166 10.05 -4.11 15.31
N GLY A 167 8.90 -4.66 15.69
CA GLY A 167 7.71 -4.73 14.83
C GLY A 167 7.24 -3.38 14.30
N PHE A 168 7.43 -2.30 15.07
CA PHE A 168 7.12 -0.91 14.66
C PHE A 168 8.36 0.00 14.63
N LYS A 169 9.57 -0.57 14.53
CA LYS A 169 10.82 0.19 14.68
C LYS A 169 10.96 1.34 13.67
N GLU A 170 10.58 1.10 12.42
CA GLU A 170 10.81 2.05 11.31
C GLU A 170 9.66 3.08 11.18
N LEU A 171 8.64 2.99 12.03
CA LEU A 171 7.42 3.80 11.97
C LEU A 171 7.57 5.14 12.70
N SER A 172 8.64 5.88 12.43
CA SER A 172 8.98 7.13 13.14
C SER A 172 7.94 8.26 12.94
N GLN A 173 7.22 8.25 11.82
CA GLN A 173 6.17 9.21 11.46
C GLN A 173 4.76 8.78 11.88
N LEU A 174 4.62 7.62 12.53
CA LEU A 174 3.31 7.06 12.86
C LEU A 174 2.61 7.93 13.89
N MET A 175 1.43 8.43 13.52
CA MET A 175 0.61 9.29 14.38
C MET A 175 -0.55 8.52 15.01
N THR A 176 -1.08 7.53 14.29
CA THR A 176 -2.28 6.79 14.71
C THR A 176 -2.10 5.30 14.47
N ILE A 177 -2.42 4.49 15.48
CA ILE A 177 -2.46 3.04 15.36
C ILE A 177 -3.72 2.47 15.99
N SER A 178 -4.35 1.54 15.28
CA SER A 178 -5.48 0.76 15.78
C SER A 178 -5.11 -0.71 15.83
N LEU A 179 -5.12 -1.27 17.03
CA LEU A 179 -4.96 -2.68 17.36
C LEU A 179 -6.23 -3.23 18.05
N ASN A 180 -7.36 -2.53 17.95
CA ASN A 180 -8.62 -2.94 18.55
C ASN A 180 -9.06 -4.33 18.09
N GLY A 181 -9.70 -5.11 18.96
CA GLY A 181 -10.24 -6.42 18.57
C GLY A 181 -9.14 -7.40 18.15
N ASN A 182 -8.07 -7.49 18.94
CA ASN A 182 -6.99 -8.47 18.80
C ASN A 182 -6.87 -9.30 20.09
N GLN A 183 -5.77 -10.05 20.25
CA GLN A 183 -5.55 -10.97 21.37
C GLN A 183 -4.27 -10.61 22.15
N LEU A 184 -3.93 -9.32 22.20
CA LEU A 184 -2.76 -8.84 22.93
C LEU A 184 -2.98 -9.01 24.44
N LYS A 185 -1.98 -9.54 25.14
CA LYS A 185 -2.04 -9.78 26.60
C LYS A 185 -1.30 -8.75 27.45
N GLU A 186 -0.40 -8.02 26.82
CA GLU A 186 0.44 -7.01 27.46
C GLU A 186 0.74 -5.88 26.48
N VAL A 187 1.07 -4.71 27.02
CA VAL A 187 1.68 -3.62 26.26
C VAL A 187 3.10 -3.44 26.77
N ALA A 188 4.07 -3.89 25.98
CA ALA A 188 5.50 -3.76 26.26
C ALA A 188 6.13 -2.59 25.47
N LEU A 189 7.43 -2.64 25.19
CA LEU A 189 8.21 -1.63 24.46
C LEU A 189 7.93 -1.54 22.93
N ILE A 190 6.72 -1.87 22.50
CA ILE A 190 6.37 -1.97 21.07
C ILE A 190 6.29 -0.58 20.41
N PHE A 191 6.04 0.49 21.18
CA PHE A 191 5.91 1.88 20.71
C PHE A 191 7.16 2.74 20.95
N GLN A 192 8.25 2.17 21.46
CA GLN A 192 9.45 2.94 21.86
C GLN A 192 10.09 3.76 20.72
N ASN A 193 9.85 3.39 19.45
CA ASN A 193 10.41 4.04 18.25
C ASN A 193 9.36 4.84 17.45
N THR A 194 8.19 5.10 18.02
CA THR A 194 7.10 5.84 17.36
C THR A 194 6.83 7.16 18.10
N PRO A 195 7.78 8.11 18.13
CA PRO A 195 7.70 9.31 18.97
C PRO A 195 6.55 10.25 18.61
N MET A 196 6.06 10.17 17.36
CA MET A 196 4.98 11.02 16.84
C MET A 196 3.57 10.46 17.11
N ILE A 197 3.44 9.31 17.78
CA ILE A 197 2.13 8.71 18.07
C ILE A 197 1.31 9.67 18.94
N THR A 198 0.07 9.92 18.51
CA THR A 198 -0.91 10.75 19.23
C THR A 198 -2.13 9.96 19.69
N SER A 199 -2.41 8.83 19.05
CA SER A 199 -3.61 8.03 19.27
C SER A 199 -3.30 6.53 19.15
N VAL A 200 -3.51 5.81 20.25
CA VAL A 200 -3.31 4.36 20.34
C VAL A 200 -4.63 3.72 20.73
N ARG A 201 -5.18 2.85 19.87
CA ARG A 201 -6.37 2.09 20.20
C ARG A 201 -6.04 0.62 20.43
N LEU A 202 -6.30 0.14 21.64
CA LEU A 202 -6.03 -1.22 22.13
C LEU A 202 -7.29 -1.83 22.77
N GLY A 203 -8.46 -1.24 22.54
CA GLY A 203 -9.70 -1.72 23.11
C GLY A 203 -10.11 -3.09 22.57
N ASN A 204 -10.82 -3.88 23.37
CA ASN A 204 -11.21 -5.26 23.04
C ASN A 204 -9.98 -6.14 22.75
N ASN A 205 -9.05 -6.20 23.70
CA ASN A 205 -7.92 -7.12 23.72
C ASN A 205 -7.96 -7.95 25.03
N GLU A 206 -6.91 -8.71 25.31
CA GLU A 206 -6.75 -9.50 26.53
C GLU A 206 -5.69 -8.88 27.47
N ILE A 207 -5.48 -7.56 27.39
CA ILE A 207 -4.38 -6.88 28.07
C ILE A 207 -4.61 -6.94 29.58
N ALA A 208 -3.70 -7.59 30.30
CA ALA A 208 -3.72 -7.68 31.76
C ALA A 208 -2.73 -6.71 32.43
N GLU A 209 -1.66 -6.34 31.72
CA GLU A 209 -0.53 -5.57 32.22
C GLU A 209 -0.01 -4.57 31.16
N ILE A 210 0.42 -3.40 31.64
CA ILE A 210 1.08 -2.36 30.85
C ILE A 210 2.43 -2.10 31.51
N ASP A 211 3.50 -2.33 30.76
CA ASP A 211 4.88 -2.14 31.20
C ASP A 211 5.16 -0.65 31.54
N ASP A 212 5.97 -0.39 32.58
CA ASP A 212 6.35 0.95 33.05
C ASP A 212 6.95 1.83 31.96
N GLU A 213 7.56 1.21 30.95
CA GLU A 213 8.29 1.88 29.88
C GLU A 213 7.54 1.81 28.53
N ALA A 214 6.33 1.23 28.52
CA ALA A 214 5.52 1.01 27.31
C ALA A 214 5.32 2.27 26.46
N PHE A 215 5.15 3.43 27.10
CA PHE A 215 4.94 4.72 26.43
C PHE A 215 5.99 5.79 26.78
N LYS A 216 7.16 5.40 27.30
CA LYS A 216 8.20 6.35 27.78
C LYS A 216 8.60 7.41 26.75
N ASN A 217 8.67 7.02 25.48
CA ASN A 217 9.11 7.88 24.37
C ASN A 217 7.95 8.52 23.59
N ASN A 218 6.69 8.29 23.97
CA ASN A 218 5.51 8.70 23.23
C ASN A 218 4.86 9.95 23.86
N THR A 219 5.63 11.03 23.96
CA THR A 219 5.23 12.29 24.63
C THR A 219 4.09 13.03 23.93
N MET A 220 3.77 12.66 22.69
CA MET A 220 2.73 13.28 21.88
C MET A 220 1.34 12.61 22.04
N ILE A 221 1.24 11.57 22.86
CA ILE A 221 -0.01 10.84 23.08
C ILE A 221 -1.08 11.77 23.65
N LYS A 222 -2.24 11.79 22.98
CA LYS A 222 -3.45 12.51 23.41
C LYS A 222 -4.57 11.55 23.81
N MET A 223 -4.53 10.33 23.30
CA MET A 223 -5.56 9.32 23.56
C MET A 223 -4.95 7.92 23.54
N ILE A 224 -5.27 7.15 24.59
CA ILE A 224 -5.09 5.70 24.63
C ILE A 224 -6.44 5.09 24.96
N ASP A 225 -6.97 4.26 24.07
CA ASP A 225 -8.17 3.47 24.32
C ASP A 225 -7.78 2.07 24.79
N LEU A 226 -8.08 1.77 26.06
CA LEU A 226 -7.86 0.47 26.70
C LEU A 226 -9.18 -0.21 27.10
N SER A 227 -10.32 0.26 26.57
CA SER A 227 -11.64 -0.27 26.90
C SER A 227 -11.74 -1.78 26.66
N ASN A 228 -12.54 -2.48 27.46
CA ASN A 228 -12.78 -3.92 27.31
C ASN A 228 -11.47 -4.76 27.26
N ASN A 229 -10.59 -4.54 28.24
CA ASN A 229 -9.41 -5.37 28.50
C ASN A 229 -9.51 -6.02 29.90
N GLN A 230 -8.47 -6.75 30.30
CA GLN A 230 -8.42 -7.49 31.59
C GLN A 230 -7.43 -6.82 32.56
N ILE A 231 -7.31 -5.49 32.49
CA ILE A 231 -6.26 -4.74 33.18
C ILE A 231 -6.45 -4.90 34.69
N SER A 232 -5.44 -5.50 35.32
CA SER A 232 -5.37 -5.66 36.77
C SER A 232 -4.24 -4.83 37.40
N ARG A 233 -3.27 -4.39 36.57
CA ARG A 233 -2.13 -3.58 36.98
C ARG A 233 -1.82 -2.51 35.94
N ILE A 234 -1.62 -1.29 36.42
CA ILE A 234 -1.11 -0.16 35.65
C ILE A 234 0.05 0.42 36.47
N HIS A 235 1.24 0.41 35.90
CA HIS A 235 2.42 0.96 36.56
C HIS A 235 2.37 2.49 36.56
N SER A 236 2.74 3.12 37.68
CA SER A 236 2.60 4.58 37.86
C SER A 236 3.39 5.42 36.84
N ASN A 237 4.40 4.83 36.20
CA ASN A 237 5.30 5.51 35.27
C ASN A 237 4.95 5.27 33.80
N CYS A 238 3.99 4.37 33.49
CA CYS A 238 3.69 3.99 32.11
C CYS A 238 3.07 5.11 31.28
N LEU A 239 2.49 6.14 31.93
CA LEU A 239 1.99 7.35 31.28
C LEU A 239 2.79 8.53 31.83
N GLN A 240 3.66 9.12 31.02
CA GLN A 240 4.36 10.34 31.45
C GLN A 240 3.33 11.45 31.63
N LYS A 241 3.38 12.11 32.79
CA LYS A 241 2.59 13.33 33.06
C LYS A 241 3.02 14.39 32.04
N SER A 242 2.08 14.84 31.23
CA SER A 242 2.18 16.06 30.42
C SER A 242 2.42 17.28 31.29
#